data_AF-A0A3N7JQI7-F1
#
_entry.id   AF-A0A3N7JQI7-F1
#
_cell.length_a   1.000
_cell.length_b   1.000
_cell.length_c   1.000
_cell.angle_alpha   90.00
_cell.angle_beta   90.00
_cell.angle_gamma   90.00
#
_symmetry.space_group_name_H-M   'P 1'
#
loop_
_entity.id
_entity.type
_entity.pdbx_description
1 polymer ?
#
loop_
_entity_poly.entity_id
_entity_poly.type
_entity_poly.pdbx_seq_one_letter_code
_entity_poly.pdbx_strand_id
1 'polypeptide(L)'
;MCRFTRWAAFHCRAHQRSEWRGPDTMDANTLLEFTHRGLLLALWVSLPTVVAAAAVGVLVAVVQATTQLQDQTASQVFKLVVACAVLAVSARWVGLSLLSFADEMLRAAGFHAPAPIL
;
A
#
# COMPACT_ATOMS: atom_id res chain seq x y z
N MET A 1 -15.19 -64.87 -0.77
CA MET A 1 -16.06 -63.89 -1.44
C MET A 1 -16.52 -62.90 -0.36
N CYS A 2 -16.39 -61.57 -0.35
CA CYS A 2 -16.17 -60.51 -1.33
C CYS A 2 -14.71 -60.31 -1.75
N ARG A 3 -14.29 -61.10 -2.74
CA ARG A 3 -13.06 -60.88 -3.50
C ARG A 3 -13.45 -60.05 -4.73
N PHE A 4 -13.83 -58.80 -4.48
CA PHE A 4 -14.16 -57.75 -5.48
C PHE A 4 -14.00 -56.33 -4.87
N THR A 5 -13.55 -56.26 -3.62
CA THR A 5 -13.39 -55.06 -2.78
C THR A 5 -12.05 -54.36 -3.01
N ARG A 6 -11.70 -54.13 -4.28
CA ARG A 6 -10.52 -53.30 -4.62
C ARG A 6 -10.86 -52.21 -5.63
N TRP A 7 -11.87 -52.42 -6.46
CA TRP A 7 -12.24 -51.47 -7.54
C TRP A 7 -13.17 -50.34 -7.06
N ALA A 8 -14.16 -50.64 -6.21
CA ALA A 8 -15.03 -49.61 -5.60
C ALA A 8 -14.28 -48.63 -4.69
N ALA A 9 -13.22 -49.09 -4.01
CA ALA A 9 -12.34 -48.26 -3.19
C ALA A 9 -11.40 -47.35 -4.02
N PHE A 10 -11.24 -47.63 -5.32
CA PHE A 10 -10.48 -46.77 -6.23
C PHE A 10 -11.38 -45.67 -6.81
N HIS A 11 -12.65 -45.99 -7.09
CA HIS A 11 -13.64 -45.00 -7.57
C HIS A 11 -14.14 -44.04 -6.49
N CYS A 12 -14.28 -44.47 -5.23
CA CYS A 12 -14.58 -43.54 -4.12
C CYS A 12 -13.42 -42.56 -3.85
N ARG A 13 -12.18 -42.97 -4.12
CA ARG A 13 -10.98 -42.14 -3.95
C ARG A 13 -10.76 -41.16 -5.12
N ALA A 14 -11.38 -41.42 -6.28
CA ALA A 14 -11.35 -40.55 -7.44
C ALA A 14 -12.29 -39.34 -7.30
N HIS A 15 -13.40 -39.47 -6.56
CA HIS A 15 -14.30 -38.36 -6.23
C HIS A 15 -13.77 -37.47 -5.10
N GLN A 16 -12.74 -37.90 -4.38
CA GLN A 16 -12.08 -37.10 -3.35
C GLN A 16 -10.98 -36.18 -3.93
N ARG A 17 -10.68 -36.31 -5.22
CA ARG A 17 -9.78 -35.41 -5.98
C ARG A 17 -10.49 -34.13 -6.46
N SER A 18 -11.73 -33.88 -6.06
CA SER A 18 -12.36 -32.56 -6.16
C SER A 18 -12.10 -31.71 -4.91
N GLU A 19 -11.48 -32.28 -3.87
CA GLU A 19 -10.92 -31.55 -2.74
C GLU A 19 -9.54 -30.96 -3.11
N TRP A 20 -9.47 -30.29 -4.27
CA TRP A 20 -8.61 -29.10 -4.42
C TRP A 20 -9.26 -27.92 -3.66
N ARG A 21 -9.76 -28.17 -2.45
CA ARG A 21 -9.91 -27.12 -1.45
C ARG A 21 -8.47 -26.84 -1.05
N GLY A 22 -7.87 -25.87 -1.73
CA GLY A 22 -6.60 -25.33 -1.29
C GLY A 22 -6.68 -25.04 0.22
N PRO A 23 -5.61 -25.28 0.99
CA PRO A 23 -5.56 -24.86 2.39
C PRO A 23 -6.07 -23.44 2.45
N ASP A 24 -6.98 -23.10 3.36
CA ASP A 24 -7.73 -21.84 3.35
C ASP A 24 -6.75 -20.64 3.31
N THR A 25 -6.33 -20.30 2.10
CA THR A 25 -5.52 -19.15 1.76
C THR A 25 -6.40 -17.98 2.12
N MET A 26 -5.93 -17.10 3.02
CA MET A 26 -6.64 -15.95 3.58
C MET A 26 -7.96 -15.69 2.85
N ASP A 27 -9.07 -16.03 3.52
CA ASP A 27 -10.43 -15.99 2.97
C ASP A 27 -10.59 -14.82 2.01
N ALA A 28 -11.19 -15.03 0.83
CA ALA A 28 -11.27 -14.00 -0.20
C ALA A 28 -11.89 -12.69 0.33
N ASN A 29 -12.79 -12.82 1.32
CA ASN A 29 -13.40 -11.71 2.03
C ASN A 29 -12.38 -10.91 2.88
N THR A 30 -11.47 -11.60 3.57
CA THR A 30 -10.38 -11.00 4.35
C THR A 30 -9.41 -10.23 3.45
N LEU A 31 -9.03 -10.80 2.30
CA LEU A 31 -8.20 -10.12 1.30
C LEU A 31 -8.88 -8.87 0.73
N LEU A 32 -10.17 -8.97 0.42
CA LEU A 32 -10.97 -7.83 -0.06
C LEU A 32 -11.06 -6.72 0.98
N GLU A 33 -11.23 -7.06 2.26
CA GLU A 33 -11.33 -6.08 3.33
C GLU A 33 -10.01 -5.32 3.55
N PHE A 34 -8.87 -6.01 3.57
CA PHE A 34 -7.56 -5.36 3.64
C PHE A 34 -7.28 -4.48 2.42
N THR A 35 -7.64 -4.95 1.22
CA THR A 35 -7.49 -4.18 -0.01
C THR A 35 -8.34 -2.90 0.02
N HIS A 36 -9.60 -3.01 0.46
CA HIS A 36 -10.50 -1.87 0.60
C HIS A 36 -9.97 -0.84 1.61
N ARG A 37 -9.51 -1.29 2.79
CA ARG A 37 -8.89 -0.41 3.79
C ARG A 37 -7.63 0.25 3.27
N GLY A 38 -6.76 -0.48 2.56
CA GLY A 38 -5.55 0.05 1.94
C GLY A 38 -5.86 1.12 0.88
N LEU A 39 -6.90 0.88 0.07
CA LEU A 39 -7.35 1.85 -0.94
C LEU A 39 -7.92 3.13 -0.29
N LEU A 40 -8.72 2.99 0.78
CA LEU A 40 -9.23 4.11 1.56
C LEU A 40 -8.12 4.89 2.24
N LEU A 41 -7.11 4.21 2.79
CA LEU A 41 -5.94 4.85 3.39
C LEU A 41 -5.15 5.63 2.34
N ALA A 42 -4.89 5.03 1.18
CA ALA A 42 -4.23 5.72 0.07
C ALA A 42 -5.02 6.96 -0.39
N LEU A 43 -6.35 6.86 -0.43
CA LEU A 43 -7.23 7.98 -0.75
C LEU A 43 -7.14 9.09 0.32
N TRP A 44 -7.24 8.73 1.61
CA TRP A 44 -7.17 9.65 2.74
C TRP A 44 -5.80 10.30 2.91
N VAL A 45 -4.72 9.61 2.56
CA VAL A 45 -3.35 10.12 2.65
C VAL A 45 -3.02 11.00 1.46
N SER A 46 -3.50 10.64 0.26
CA SER A 46 -3.23 11.42 -0.96
C SER A 46 -3.97 12.76 -0.96
N LEU A 47 -5.19 12.85 -0.44
CA LEU A 47 -5.97 14.09 -0.42
C LEU A 47 -5.25 15.28 0.27
N PRO A 48 -4.80 15.19 1.54
CA PRO A 48 -4.07 16.27 2.20
C PRO A 48 -2.67 16.47 1.60
N THR A 49 -2.02 15.40 1.11
CA THR A 49 -0.71 15.49 0.45
C THR A 49 -0.79 16.29 -0.84
N VAL A 50 -1.82 16.05 -1.66
CA VAL A 50 -2.07 16.77 -2.91
C VAL A 50 -2.42 18.23 -2.63
N VAL A 51 -3.27 18.49 -1.63
CA VAL A 51 -3.62 19.86 -1.24
C VAL A 51 -2.40 20.62 -0.72
N ALA A 52 -1.57 20.00 0.12
CA ALA A 52 -0.33 20.62 0.61
C ALA A 52 0.67 20.89 -0.53
N ALA A 53 0.86 19.93 -1.43
CA ALA A 53 1.71 20.10 -2.60
C ALA A 53 1.21 21.20 -3.54
N ALA A 54 -0.11 21.26 -3.79
CA ALA A 54 -0.73 22.30 -4.60
C ALA A 54 -0.60 23.69 -3.95
N ALA A 55 -0.84 23.81 -2.65
CA ALA A 55 -0.71 25.07 -1.92
C ALA A 55 0.71 25.64 -2.00
N VAL A 56 1.73 24.81 -1.80
CA VAL A 56 3.12 25.27 -1.93
C VAL A 56 3.50 25.53 -3.39
N GLY A 57 3.02 24.72 -4.34
CA GLY A 57 3.20 24.96 -5.76
C GLY A 57 2.64 26.31 -6.21
N VAL A 58 1.47 26.70 -5.71
CA VAL A 58 0.85 28.00 -5.95
C VAL A 58 1.67 29.13 -5.33
N LEU A 59 2.14 28.99 -4.08
CA LEU A 59 3.02 29.98 -3.44
C LEU A 59 4.29 30.23 -4.28
N VAL A 60 4.93 29.18 -4.76
CA VAL A 60 6.11 29.29 -5.62
C VAL A 60 5.78 29.97 -6.95
N ALA A 61 4.64 29.64 -7.56
CA ALA A 61 4.21 30.25 -8.81
C ALA A 61 3.94 31.76 -8.65
N VAL A 62 3.36 32.18 -7.52
CA VAL A 62 3.14 33.60 -7.19
C VAL A 62 4.47 34.32 -7.01
N VAL A 63 5.42 33.75 -6.26
CA VAL A 63 6.76 34.32 -6.09
C VAL A 63 7.48 34.43 -7.44
N GLN A 64 7.38 33.42 -8.30
CA GLN A 64 7.93 33.51 -9.67
C GLN A 64 7.26 34.63 -10.49
N ALA A 65 5.95 34.85 -10.33
CA ALA A 65 5.20 35.85 -11.08
C ALA A 65 5.50 37.30 -10.65
N THR A 66 5.66 37.54 -9.35
CA THR A 66 5.93 38.88 -8.80
C THR A 66 7.36 39.35 -9.01
N THR A 67 8.31 38.43 -9.17
CA THR A 67 9.73 38.78 -9.10
C THR A 67 10.35 39.22 -10.42
N GLN A 68 9.79 38.93 -11.61
CA GLN A 68 10.29 39.39 -12.93
C GLN A 68 11.84 39.44 -13.05
N LEU A 69 12.56 38.47 -12.45
CA LEU A 69 14.03 38.44 -12.50
C LEU A 69 14.48 37.64 -13.72
N GLN A 70 15.20 38.33 -14.59
CA GLN A 70 15.62 37.95 -15.94
C GLN A 70 16.86 37.02 -15.96
N ASP A 71 17.06 36.20 -14.92
CA ASP A 71 18.14 35.19 -14.83
C ASP A 71 17.54 33.77 -14.79
N GLN A 72 17.36 33.18 -15.98
CA GLN A 72 16.64 31.91 -16.21
C GLN A 72 17.24 30.71 -15.45
N THR A 73 18.54 30.69 -15.20
CA THR A 73 19.25 29.55 -14.58
C THR A 73 19.05 29.48 -13.06
N ALA A 74 19.03 30.62 -12.36
CA ALA A 74 18.85 30.65 -10.91
C ALA A 74 17.41 30.30 -10.50
N SER A 75 16.42 30.77 -11.28
CA SER A 75 14.99 30.52 -11.02
C SER A 75 14.61 29.03 -11.22
N GLN A 76 15.27 28.33 -12.14
CA GLN A 76 14.99 26.91 -12.41
C GLN A 76 15.50 25.99 -11.29
N VAL A 77 16.69 26.27 -10.74
CA VAL A 77 17.23 25.53 -9.58
C VAL A 77 16.39 25.81 -8.33
N PHE A 78 16.03 27.08 -8.09
CA PHE A 78 15.20 27.46 -6.94
C PHE A 78 13.86 26.72 -6.93
N LYS A 79 13.20 26.61 -8.09
CA LYS A 79 11.93 25.87 -8.22
C LYS A 79 12.07 24.39 -7.85
N LEU A 80 13.19 23.77 -8.21
CA LEU A 80 13.48 22.36 -7.92
C LEU A 80 13.77 22.13 -6.43
N VAL A 81 14.55 23.03 -5.81
CA VAL A 81 14.82 22.99 -4.37
C VAL A 81 13.52 23.12 -3.56
N VAL A 82 12.64 24.06 -3.93
CA VAL A 82 11.36 24.21 -3.23
C VAL A 82 10.47 22.98 -3.44
N ALA A 83 10.39 22.45 -4.66
CA ALA A 83 9.64 21.21 -4.91
C ALA A 83 10.18 20.03 -4.08
N CYS A 84 11.51 19.87 -4.00
CA CYS A 84 12.14 18.84 -3.16
C CYS A 84 11.84 19.05 -1.68
N ALA A 85 11.88 20.29 -1.18
CA ALA A 85 11.55 20.59 0.22
C ALA A 85 10.11 20.22 0.56
N VAL A 86 9.16 20.53 -0.34
CA VAL A 86 7.74 20.17 -0.18
C VAL A 86 7.55 18.66 -0.13
N LEU A 87 8.18 17.93 -1.06
CA LEU A 87 8.15 16.47 -1.08
C LEU A 87 8.79 15.86 0.17
N ALA A 88 9.88 16.44 0.67
CA ALA A 88 10.55 15.95 1.89
C ALA A 88 9.67 16.13 3.13
N VAL A 89 8.96 17.26 3.24
CA VAL A 89 8.03 17.51 4.35
C VAL A 89 6.82 16.57 4.28
N SER A 90 6.25 16.36 3.10
CA SER A 90 5.09 15.47 2.93
C SER A 90 5.44 13.99 3.08
N ALA A 91 6.65 13.58 2.69
CA ALA A 91 7.12 12.20 2.77
C ALA A 91 7.08 11.62 4.20
N ARG A 92 7.38 12.43 5.22
CA ARG A 92 7.34 11.94 6.62
C ARG A 92 5.93 11.51 7.05
N TRP A 93 4.90 12.24 6.63
CA TRP A 93 3.53 11.96 7.03
C TRP A 93 2.93 10.77 6.26
N VAL A 94 3.18 10.70 4.95
CA VAL A 94 2.82 9.55 4.10
C VAL A 94 3.51 8.28 4.58
N GLY A 95 4.80 8.38 4.92
CA GLY A 95 5.60 7.26 5.40
C GLY A 95 5.05 6.64 6.68
N LEU A 96 4.70 7.46 7.69
CA LEU A 96 4.11 6.95 8.94
C LEU A 96 2.79 6.21 8.70
N SER A 97 1.94 6.74 7.82
CA SER A 97 0.63 6.14 7.52
C SER A 97 0.77 4.81 6.76
N LEU A 98 1.75 4.72 5.86
CA LEU A 98 2.02 3.49 5.12
C LEU A 98 2.67 2.42 6.01
N LEU A 99 3.57 2.83 6.91
CA LEU A 99 4.22 1.95 7.88
C LEU A 99 3.23 1.35 8.88
N SER A 100 2.27 2.14 9.38
CA SER A 100 1.24 1.62 10.31
C SER A 100 0.36 0.58 9.63
N PHE A 101 -0.05 0.81 8.38
CA PHE A 101 -0.82 -0.16 7.60
C PHE A 101 -0.02 -1.43 7.27
N ALA A 102 1.26 -1.26 6.91
CA ALA A 102 2.16 -2.38 6.66
C ALA A 102 2.35 -3.25 7.91
N ASP A 103 2.48 -2.64 9.09
CA ASP A 103 2.58 -3.35 10.38
C ASP A 103 1.29 -4.13 10.68
N GLU A 104 0.13 -3.54 10.42
CA GLU A 104 -1.18 -4.18 10.60
C GLU A 104 -1.35 -5.41 9.68
N MET A 105 -0.95 -5.28 8.41
CA MET A 105 -0.96 -6.38 7.44
C MET A 105 0.05 -7.47 7.78
N LEU A 106 1.25 -7.09 8.24
CA LEU A 106 2.32 -8.02 8.60
C LEU A 106 1.96 -8.84 9.85
N ARG A 107 1.31 -8.22 10.84
CA ARG A 107 0.74 -8.90 12.01
C ARG A 107 -0.35 -9.90 11.62
N ALA A 108 -1.23 -9.51 10.70
CA ALA A 108 -2.28 -10.39 10.17
C ALA A 108 -1.71 -11.60 9.41
N ALA A 109 -0.55 -11.45 8.76
CA ALA A 109 0.15 -12.53 8.08
C ALA A 109 0.82 -13.55 9.03
N GLY A 110 0.69 -13.39 10.35
CA GLY A 110 1.23 -14.31 11.35
C GLY A 110 2.72 -14.11 11.64
N PHE A 111 3.33 -13.03 11.14
CA PHE A 111 4.69 -12.67 11.48
C PHE A 111 4.70 -12.01 12.86
N HIS A 112 4.85 -12.83 13.91
CA HIS A 112 5.07 -12.35 15.27
C HIS A 112 6.49 -11.74 15.37
N ALA A 113 6.63 -10.44 15.12
CA ALA A 113 7.86 -9.76 15.51
C ALA A 113 7.99 -9.86 17.05
N PRO A 114 9.10 -10.34 17.62
CA PRO A 114 9.34 -10.22 19.05
C PRO A 114 9.25 -8.74 19.42
N ALA A 115 8.54 -8.44 20.52
CA ALA A 115 8.30 -7.07 20.97
C ALA A 115 9.62 -6.26 20.98
N PRO A 116 9.58 -4.97 20.59
CA PRO A 116 10.75 -4.11 20.70
C PRO A 116 11.20 -4.07 22.17
N ILE A 117 12.37 -4.65 22.42
CA ILE A 117 13.16 -4.32 23.60
C ILE A 117 13.74 -2.94 23.34
N LEU A 118 13.23 -1.95 24.09
CA LEU A 118 13.57 -0.52 24.14
C LEU A 118 12.68 0.42 23.30
#